data_AF-A0A146GB77-F1
#
_entry.id   AF-A0A146GB77-F1
#
_cell.length_a   1.000
_cell.length_b   1.000
_cell.length_c   1.000
_cell.angle_alpha   90.00
_cell.angle_beta   90.00
_cell.angle_gamma   90.00
#
_symmetry.space_group_name_H-M   'P 1'
#
loop_
_entity.id
_entity.type
_entity.pdbx_description
1 polymer ?
#
loop_
_entity_poly.entity_id
_entity_poly.type
_entity_poly.pdbx_seq_one_letter_code
_entity_poly.pdbx_strand_id
1 'polypeptide(L)'
;MSPSPETNRQTATEWRQLGFFYEVLKADKTWRFVGSQRGLRNFPRLLREYAANPRNSRISEHRHYGPYGYLKIVTWNEALIKGDGIWGSLTQLANLADLIEKRVPAISLGESATVGRDYSPQSEFTLRFEVMEDEFDPASADVLLL
;
A
#
# COMPACT_ATOMS: atom_id res chain seq x y z
N MET A 1 -20.63 -7.30 16.76
CA MET A 1 -21.42 -6.10 16.41
C MET A 1 -20.98 -5.69 15.03
N SER A 2 -21.86 -5.68 14.04
CA SER A 2 -21.54 -5.14 12.72
C SER A 2 -21.45 -3.61 12.80
N PRO A 3 -20.52 -2.97 12.07
CA PRO A 3 -20.39 -1.52 12.06
C PRO A 3 -21.68 -0.82 11.60
N SER A 4 -21.85 0.43 12.04
CA SER A 4 -23.03 1.21 11.66
C SER A 4 -22.97 1.62 10.18
N PRO A 5 -24.12 1.89 9.52
CA PRO A 5 -24.13 2.40 8.14
C PRO A 5 -23.35 3.72 7.97
N GLU A 6 -23.27 4.54 9.02
CA GLU A 6 -22.47 5.76 9.01
C GLU A 6 -20.97 5.47 9.02
N THR A 7 -20.54 4.54 9.90
CA THR A 7 -19.17 4.04 9.93
C THR A 7 -18.75 3.47 8.58
N ASN A 8 -19.60 2.65 7.95
CA ASN A 8 -19.30 2.07 6.63
C ASN A 8 -19.14 3.14 5.53
N ARG A 9 -19.99 4.18 5.55
CA ARG A 9 -19.86 5.30 4.60
C ARG A 9 -18.57 6.10 4.80
N GLN A 10 -18.15 6.28 6.06
CA GLN A 10 -16.89 6.93 6.38
C GLN A 10 -15.70 6.10 5.89
N THR A 11 -15.66 4.80 6.20
CA THR A 11 -14.64 3.86 5.72
C THR A 11 -14.55 3.85 4.18
N ALA A 12 -15.69 3.80 3.49
CA ALA A 12 -15.73 3.87 2.02
C ALA A 12 -15.14 5.19 1.49
N THR A 13 -15.40 6.30 2.18
CA THR A 13 -14.85 7.61 1.82
C THR A 13 -13.33 7.65 2.00
N GLU A 14 -12.81 7.08 3.09
CA GLU A 14 -11.38 6.99 3.34
C GLU A 14 -10.67 6.12 2.29
N TRP A 15 -11.28 5.01 1.85
CA TRP A 15 -10.76 4.22 0.73
C TRP A 15 -10.67 5.01 -0.57
N ARG A 16 -11.72 5.77 -0.90
CA ARG A 16 -11.73 6.63 -2.10
C ARG A 16 -10.70 7.77 -2.01
N GLN A 17 -10.51 8.35 -0.83
CA GLN A 17 -9.47 9.36 -0.59
C GLN A 17 -8.06 8.77 -0.70
N LEU A 18 -7.84 7.54 -0.21
CA LEU A 18 -6.58 6.82 -0.38
C LEU A 18 -6.33 6.50 -1.86
N GLY A 19 -7.39 6.21 -2.62
CA GLY A 19 -7.39 5.95 -4.05
C GLY A 19 -7.11 4.50 -4.43
N PHE A 20 -6.83 3.63 -3.47
CA PHE A 20 -6.66 2.20 -3.67
C PHE A 20 -7.11 1.45 -2.41
N PHE A 21 -7.47 0.19 -2.58
CA PHE A 21 -7.72 -0.75 -1.50
C PHE A 21 -6.45 -1.55 -1.23
N TYR A 22 -6.25 -1.97 0.03
CA TYR A 22 -5.21 -2.92 0.35
C TYR A 22 -5.69 -3.97 1.36
N GLU A 23 -5.04 -5.14 1.31
CA GLU A 23 -5.19 -6.19 2.31
C GLU A 23 -3.90 -7.01 2.47
N VAL A 24 -3.79 -7.73 3.59
CA VAL A 24 -2.71 -8.69 3.82
C VAL A 24 -3.24 -10.10 3.64
N LEU A 25 -2.83 -10.74 2.55
CA LEU A 25 -3.03 -12.16 2.32
C LEU A 25 -1.93 -12.94 3.04
N LYS A 26 -2.16 -13.25 4.32
CA LYS A 26 -1.15 -13.90 5.18
C LYS A 26 -0.73 -15.28 4.68
N ALA A 27 -1.66 -16.06 4.13
CA ALA A 27 -1.37 -17.38 3.57
C ALA A 27 -0.37 -17.28 2.40
N ASP A 28 -0.53 -16.26 1.55
CA ASP A 28 0.31 -16.02 0.37
C ASP A 28 1.50 -15.09 0.64
N LYS A 29 1.67 -14.67 1.90
CA LYS A 29 2.64 -13.64 2.31
C LYS A 29 2.66 -12.44 1.36
N THR A 30 1.48 -11.88 1.09
CA THR A 30 1.32 -10.82 0.09
C THR A 30 0.52 -9.65 0.66
N TRP A 31 1.05 -8.44 0.49
CA TRP A 31 0.26 -7.21 0.55
C TRP A 31 -0.36 -6.99 -0.82
N ARG A 32 -1.67 -7.14 -0.91
CA ARG A 32 -2.42 -6.92 -2.15
C ARG A 32 -2.89 -5.47 -2.20
N PHE A 33 -2.67 -4.81 -3.32
CA PHE A 33 -3.11 -3.45 -3.63
C PHE A 33 -3.97 -3.48 -4.88
N VAL A 34 -5.17 -2.91 -4.81
CA VAL A 34 -6.15 -2.94 -5.90
C VAL A 34 -6.68 -1.55 -6.14
N GLY A 35 -6.71 -1.12 -7.39
CA GLY A 35 -7.23 0.19 -7.75
C GLY A 35 -7.10 0.48 -9.23
N SER A 36 -7.66 1.60 -9.68
CA SER A 36 -7.33 2.13 -11.00
C SER A 36 -5.85 2.49 -11.10
N GLN A 37 -5.33 2.61 -12.31
CA GLN A 37 -3.93 2.99 -12.51
C GLN A 37 -3.63 4.36 -11.87
N ARG A 38 -4.57 5.32 -11.96
CA ARG A 38 -4.48 6.61 -11.28
C ARG A 38 -4.48 6.46 -9.76
N GLY A 39 -5.36 5.62 -9.22
CA GLY A 39 -5.48 5.36 -7.80
C GLY A 39 -4.22 4.75 -7.19
N LEU A 40 -3.66 3.73 -7.84
CA LEU A 40 -2.46 3.03 -7.38
C LEU A 40 -1.20 3.90 -7.38
N ARG A 41 -1.15 4.99 -8.17
CA ARG A 41 -0.06 5.99 -8.10
C ARG A 41 -0.02 6.74 -6.77
N ASN A 42 -1.09 6.73 -5.97
CA ASN A 42 -1.06 7.33 -4.64
C ASN A 42 -0.10 6.59 -3.71
N PHE A 43 0.06 5.28 -3.83
CA PHE A 43 0.95 4.55 -2.93
C PHE A 43 2.43 4.99 -3.03
N PRO A 44 3.08 5.04 -4.21
CA PRO A 44 4.44 5.57 -4.31
C PRO A 44 4.52 7.05 -3.91
N ARG A 45 3.46 7.86 -4.13
CA ARG A 45 3.41 9.24 -3.60
C ARG A 45 3.48 9.28 -2.07
N LEU A 46 2.71 8.44 -1.37
CA LEU A 46 2.72 8.36 0.10
C LEU A 46 4.09 7.92 0.66
N LEU A 47 4.77 6.99 -0.04
CA LEU A 47 6.14 6.59 0.32
C LEU A 47 7.11 7.77 0.19
N ARG A 48 7.03 8.54 -0.90
CA ARG A 48 7.86 9.74 -1.09
C ARG A 48 7.57 10.83 -0.07
N GLU A 49 6.31 11.09 0.23
CA GLU A 49 5.92 12.05 1.27
C GLU A 49 6.45 11.65 2.65
N TYR A 50 6.40 10.37 2.98
CA TYR A 50 6.99 9.85 4.21
C TYR A 50 8.52 10.00 4.20
N ALA A 51 9.18 9.63 3.09
CA ALA A 51 10.64 9.71 2.94
C ALA A 51 11.18 11.14 2.93
N ALA A 52 10.41 12.09 2.39
CA ALA A 52 10.81 13.50 2.27
C ALA A 52 10.73 14.28 3.58
N ASN A 53 10.07 13.74 4.63
CA ASN A 53 9.98 14.39 5.93
C ASN A 53 11.16 13.97 6.84
N PRO A 54 12.12 14.87 7.14
CA PRO A 54 13.29 14.51 7.94
C PRO A 54 12.96 14.08 9.37
N ARG A 55 11.78 14.44 9.91
CA ARG A 55 11.33 13.99 11.24
C ARG A 55 11.14 12.48 11.31
N ASN A 56 10.90 11.84 10.17
CA ASN A 56 10.73 10.40 10.08
C ASN A 56 12.07 9.66 10.08
N SER A 57 13.24 10.31 10.16
CA SER A 57 14.55 9.64 10.05
C SER A 57 14.92 8.80 11.27
N ARG A 58 14.22 8.95 12.40
CA ARG A 58 14.47 8.17 13.61
C ARG A 58 13.99 6.73 13.43
N ILE A 59 14.78 5.78 13.92
CA ILE A 59 14.40 4.36 13.92
C ILE A 59 13.08 4.19 14.69
N SER A 60 12.21 3.33 14.16
CA SER A 60 10.87 3.03 14.68
C SER A 60 9.83 4.14 14.46
N GLU A 61 10.18 5.28 13.86
CA GLU A 61 9.16 6.18 13.33
C GLU A 61 8.32 5.45 12.32
N HIS A 62 7.02 5.72 12.31
CA HIS A 62 6.10 5.02 11.44
C HIS A 62 4.85 5.85 11.16
N ARG A 63 4.16 5.48 10.08
CA ARG A 63 2.85 6.02 9.74
C ARG A 63 1.93 4.90 9.27
N HIS A 64 0.67 4.99 9.67
CA HIS A 64 -0.40 4.12 9.24
C HIS A 64 -1.20 4.79 8.11
N TYR A 65 -1.63 4.01 7.13
CA TYR A 65 -2.43 4.48 6.01
C TYR A 65 -3.71 3.64 5.86
N GLY A 66 -4.77 4.29 5.35
CA GLY A 66 -6.09 3.69 5.14
C GLY A 66 -6.95 3.60 6.41
N PRO A 67 -8.25 3.31 6.25
CA PRO A 67 -9.24 3.36 7.32
C PRO A 67 -8.98 2.36 8.44
N TYR A 68 -8.39 1.21 8.12
CA TYR A 68 -8.05 0.19 9.13
C TYR A 68 -6.66 0.38 9.74
N GLY A 69 -5.84 1.28 9.18
CA GLY A 69 -4.51 1.56 9.68
C GLY A 69 -3.54 0.37 9.65
N TYR A 70 -3.83 -0.72 8.96
CA TYR A 70 -2.91 -1.88 8.93
C TYR A 70 -1.67 -1.62 8.07
N LEU A 71 -1.80 -0.84 6.99
CA LEU A 71 -0.65 -0.53 6.15
C LEU A 71 0.27 0.45 6.87
N LYS A 72 1.33 -0.09 7.46
CA LYS A 72 2.33 0.65 8.20
C LYS A 72 3.59 0.83 7.37
N ILE A 73 4.09 2.06 7.27
CA ILE A 73 5.43 2.38 6.75
C ILE A 73 6.31 2.70 7.95
N VAL A 74 7.48 2.07 8.05
CA VAL A 74 8.38 2.14 9.21
C VAL A 74 9.78 2.54 8.80
N THR A 75 10.35 3.51 9.49
CA THR A 75 11.77 3.82 9.38
C THR A 75 12.60 2.78 10.10
N TRP A 76 13.47 2.10 9.35
CA TRP A 76 14.34 1.06 9.86
C TRP A 76 15.71 1.08 9.18
N ASN A 77 16.65 0.28 9.68
CA ASN A 77 17.99 0.20 9.10
C ASN A 77 18.03 -0.63 7.81
N GLU A 78 17.04 -1.49 7.61
CA GLU A 78 17.01 -2.47 6.52
C GLU A 78 15.67 -2.40 5.78
N ALA A 79 15.74 -2.51 4.45
CA ALA A 79 14.59 -2.63 3.59
C ALA A 79 13.95 -4.01 3.78
N LEU A 80 12.71 -4.06 4.26
CA LEU A 80 11.97 -5.31 4.49
C LEU A 80 10.47 -5.10 4.22
N ILE A 81 9.81 -6.12 3.71
CA ILE A 81 8.34 -6.21 3.70
C ILE A 81 7.96 -7.35 4.63
N LYS A 82 7.12 -7.04 5.62
CA LYS A 82 6.65 -7.96 6.65
C LYS A 82 5.12 -7.95 6.71
N GLY A 83 4.55 -8.90 7.44
CA GLY A 83 3.09 -8.99 7.58
C GLY A 83 2.46 -7.81 8.33
N ASP A 84 3.26 -6.99 9.01
CA ASP A 84 2.82 -5.82 9.77
C ASP A 84 3.18 -4.49 9.10
N GLY A 85 3.85 -4.50 7.94
CA GLY A 85 4.18 -3.28 7.21
C GLY A 85 5.40 -3.35 6.30
N ILE A 86 5.82 -2.19 5.82
CA ILE A 86 6.93 -1.98 4.91
C ILE A 86 7.97 -1.10 5.60
N TRP A 87 9.19 -1.60 5.66
CA TRP A 87 10.26 -1.10 6.50
C TRP A 87 11.43 -0.68 5.63
N GLY A 88 12.14 0.37 6.01
CA GLY A 88 13.38 0.79 5.37
C GLY A 88 13.82 2.18 5.83
N SER A 89 15.05 2.57 5.49
CA SER A 89 15.48 3.96 5.62
C SER A 89 14.67 4.85 4.68
N LEU A 90 14.67 6.17 4.92
CA LEU A 90 13.96 7.11 4.04
C LEU A 90 14.38 6.97 2.57
N THR A 91 15.68 6.79 2.30
CA THR A 91 16.21 6.54 0.96
C THR A 91 15.71 5.22 0.36
N GLN A 92 15.68 4.14 1.14
CA GLN A 92 15.16 2.85 0.68
C GLN A 92 13.66 2.94 0.36
N LEU A 93 12.87 3.61 1.21
CA LEU A 93 11.44 3.82 0.97
C LEU A 93 11.18 4.68 -0.26
N ALA A 94 12.02 5.69 -0.52
CA ALA A 94 11.98 6.46 -1.76
C ALA A 94 12.30 5.57 -2.99
N ASN A 95 13.32 4.73 -2.91
CA ASN A 95 13.66 3.79 -3.99
C ASN A 95 12.53 2.78 -4.26
N LEU A 96 11.82 2.33 -3.21
CA LEU A 96 10.63 1.50 -3.37
C LEU A 96 9.53 2.23 -4.16
N ALA A 97 9.31 3.51 -3.88
CA ALA A 97 8.38 4.33 -4.64
C ALA A 97 8.74 4.35 -6.13
N ASP A 98 10.02 4.50 -6.46
CA ASP A 98 10.51 4.50 -7.85
C ASP A 98 10.31 3.13 -8.53
N LEU A 99 10.52 2.02 -7.81
CA LEU A 99 10.26 0.68 -8.33
C LEU A 99 8.78 0.47 -8.67
N ILE A 100 7.89 0.93 -7.80
CA ILE A 100 6.44 0.83 -7.98
C ILE A 100 6.00 1.72 -9.14
N GLU A 101 6.48 2.96 -9.20
CA GLU A 101 6.11 3.91 -10.27
C GLU A 101 6.59 3.46 -11.65
N LYS A 102 7.68 2.68 -11.74
CA LYS A 102 8.10 2.05 -12.99
C LYS A 102 7.22 0.87 -13.37
N ARG A 103 6.69 0.12 -12.39
CA ARG A 103 5.96 -1.13 -12.63
C ARG A 103 4.48 -0.95 -12.87
N VAL A 104 3.80 -0.17 -12.03
CA VAL A 104 2.34 0.00 -12.09
C VAL A 104 1.85 0.49 -13.45
N PRO A 105 2.51 1.45 -14.12
CA PRO A 105 2.08 1.89 -15.44
C PRO A 105 2.15 0.82 -16.55
N ALA A 106 2.96 -0.22 -16.36
CA ALA A 106 3.15 -1.29 -17.34
C ALA A 106 2.18 -2.48 -17.16
N ILE A 107 1.30 -2.44 -16.16
CA ILE A 107 0.33 -3.51 -15.88
C ILE A 107 -0.90 -3.30 -16.76
N SER A 108 -1.30 -4.32 -17.52
CA SER A 108 -2.55 -4.31 -18.28
C SER A 108 -3.76 -4.53 -17.37
N LEU A 109 -4.95 -4.13 -17.81
CA LEU A 109 -6.18 -4.38 -17.07
C LEU A 109 -6.37 -5.89 -16.80
N GLY A 110 -6.66 -6.24 -15.54
CA GLY A 110 -6.82 -7.63 -15.11
C GLY A 110 -5.52 -8.40 -14.90
N GLU A 111 -4.36 -7.79 -15.16
CA GLU A 111 -3.05 -8.34 -14.80
C GLU A 111 -2.60 -7.84 -13.43
N SER A 112 -1.52 -8.45 -12.93
CA SER A 112 -0.86 -8.00 -11.70
C SER A 112 0.65 -8.00 -11.85
N ALA A 113 1.30 -7.11 -11.09
CA ALA A 113 2.76 -7.13 -10.94
C ALA A 113 3.14 -7.19 -9.46
N THR A 114 4.30 -7.77 -9.19
CA THR A 114 4.84 -7.89 -7.83
C THR A 114 6.10 -7.06 -7.62
N VAL A 115 6.28 -6.58 -6.40
CA VAL A 115 7.50 -5.94 -5.90
C VAL A 115 7.85 -6.57 -4.57
N GLY A 116 9.01 -7.20 -4.48
CA GLY A 116 9.47 -7.81 -3.23
C GLY A 116 10.97 -7.99 -3.25
N ARG A 117 11.44 -8.96 -4.02
CA ARG A 117 12.88 -9.24 -4.15
C ARG A 117 13.69 -8.07 -4.70
N ASP A 118 13.11 -7.23 -5.55
CA ASP A 118 13.80 -6.04 -6.06
C ASP A 118 13.88 -4.91 -5.04
N TYR A 119 13.03 -4.93 -4.02
CA TYR A 119 13.14 -4.02 -2.88
C TYR A 119 14.15 -4.55 -1.87
N SER A 120 13.99 -5.82 -1.50
CA SER A 120 14.95 -6.53 -0.66
C SER A 120 14.76 -8.04 -0.79
N PRO A 121 15.85 -8.81 -1.04
CA PRO A 121 15.79 -10.27 -1.09
C PRO A 121 15.45 -10.91 0.27
N GLN A 122 15.53 -10.15 1.36
CA GLN A 122 15.19 -10.60 2.72
C GLN A 122 13.72 -10.35 3.10
N SER A 123 12.93 -9.74 2.21
CA SER A 123 11.52 -9.49 2.46
C SER A 123 10.75 -10.82 2.61
N GLU A 124 10.01 -10.96 3.71
CA GLU A 124 9.16 -12.12 3.96
C GLU A 124 7.87 -12.08 3.13
N PHE A 125 7.42 -10.86 2.81
CA PHE A 125 6.20 -10.60 2.05
C PHE A 125 6.52 -9.94 0.71
N THR A 126 5.57 -10.00 -0.22
CA THR A 126 5.62 -9.27 -1.49
C THR A 126 4.48 -8.26 -1.57
N LEU A 127 4.68 -7.19 -2.34
CA LEU A 127 3.60 -6.27 -2.73
C LEU A 127 3.07 -6.75 -4.08
N ARG A 128 1.76 -6.93 -4.21
CA ARG A 128 1.09 -7.27 -5.47
C ARG A 128 0.14 -6.14 -5.84
N PHE A 129 0.29 -5.61 -7.04
CA PHE A 129 -0.54 -4.53 -7.58
C PHE A 129 -1.45 -5.11 -8.66
N GLU A 130 -2.75 -4.92 -8.51
CA GLU A 130 -3.79 -5.36 -9.45
C GLU A 130 -4.48 -4.12 -10.02
N VAL A 131 -4.33 -3.90 -11.32
CA VAL A 131 -4.88 -2.72 -11.99
C VAL A 131 -6.29 -3.02 -12.49
N MET A 132 -7.22 -2.21 -12.00
CA MET A 132 -8.63 -2.20 -12.41
C MET A 132 -8.89 -1.06 -13.39
N GLU A 133 -10.11 -1.04 -13.93
CA GLU A 133 -10.62 0.04 -14.78
C GLU A 133 -10.55 1.42 -14.11
N ASP A 134 -10.55 2.49 -14.91
CA ASP A 134 -10.31 3.85 -14.41
C ASP A 134 -11.35 4.34 -13.39
N GLU A 135 -12.60 3.89 -13.54
CA GLU A 135 -13.75 4.21 -12.68
C GLU A 135 -13.90 3.24 -11.49
N PHE A 136 -12.95 2.33 -11.28
CA PHE A 136 -12.99 1.39 -10.18
C PHE A 136 -13.08 2.11 -8.82
N ASP A 137 -14.08 1.75 -8.01
CA ASP A 137 -14.25 2.24 -6.64
C ASP A 137 -13.45 1.36 -5.67
N PRO A 138 -12.39 1.87 -5.02
CA PRO A 138 -11.60 1.08 -4.06
C PRO A 138 -12.42 0.51 -2.90
N ALA A 139 -13.49 1.20 -2.48
CA ALA A 139 -14.35 0.72 -1.40
C ALA A 139 -15.08 -0.58 -1.76
N SER A 140 -15.32 -0.84 -3.05
CA SER A 140 -16.00 -2.06 -3.53
C SER A 140 -15.17 -3.34 -3.34
N ALA A 141 -13.85 -3.23 -3.16
CA ALA A 141 -12.98 -4.37 -2.85
C ALA A 141 -13.03 -4.78 -1.37
N ASP A 142 -13.59 -3.94 -0.51
CA ASP A 142 -13.68 -4.20 0.92
C ASP A 142 -14.93 -5.02 1.24
N VAL A 143 -14.76 -6.33 1.41
CA VAL A 143 -15.85 -7.25 1.73
C VAL A 143 -16.51 -6.97 3.09
N LEU A 144 -15.88 -6.18 3.97
CA LEU A 144 -16.48 -5.78 5.26
C LEU A 144 -17.49 -4.65 5.12
N LEU A 145 -17.55 -4.01 3.94
CA LEU A 145 -18.54 -2.98 3.61
C LEU A 145 -19.77 -3.52 2.87
N LEU A 146 -19.74 -4.79 2.44
CA LEU A 146 -20.84 -5.50 1.77
C LEU A 146 -21.82 -6.09 2.79
#